data_AF-A0A607ELJ2-F1
#
_entry.id   AF-A0A607ELJ2-F1
#
_cell.length_a   1.000
_cell.length_b   1.000
_cell.length_c   1.000
_cell.angle_alpha   90.00
_cell.angle_beta   90.00
_cell.angle_gamma   90.00
#
_symmetry.space_group_name_H-M   'P 1'
#
loop_
_entity.id
_entity.type
_entity.pdbx_description
1 polymer ?
#
loop_
_entity_poly.entity_id
_entity_poly.type
_entity_poly.pdbx_seq_one_letter_code
_entity_poly.pdbx_strand_id
1 'polypeptide(L)'
;ALLATDDMVINSRIFQSLDLLLADIENAVSAGKKIDQLIHTLKGCLGQIGQTELVCYVIDIENRVKMGKIIALEELTDLRQKIRIIFKNYTIT
;
A
#
# COMPACT_ATOMS: atom_id res chain seq x y z
N ALA A 1 -18.60 24.42 -3.12
CA ALA A 1 -17.71 23.36 -2.60
C ALA A 1 -17.91 22.06 -3.39
N LEU A 2 -17.54 22.04 -4.67
CA LEU A 2 -17.63 20.85 -5.54
C LEU A 2 -16.31 20.05 -5.48
N LEU A 3 -15.19 20.78 -5.39
CA LEU A 3 -13.83 20.22 -5.37
C LEU A 3 -13.55 19.30 -4.16
N ALA A 4 -14.04 19.66 -2.97
CA ALA A 4 -13.80 18.87 -1.75
C ALA A 4 -14.46 17.47 -1.79
N THR A 5 -15.62 17.34 -2.42
CA THR A 5 -16.33 16.06 -2.54
C THR A 5 -15.65 15.13 -3.54
N ASP A 6 -15.09 15.68 -4.62
CA ASP A 6 -14.35 14.91 -5.64
C ASP A 6 -13.05 14.34 -5.05
N ASP A 7 -12.33 15.12 -4.25
CA ASP A 7 -11.11 14.67 -3.57
C ASP A 7 -11.40 13.52 -2.59
N MET A 8 -12.51 13.56 -1.85
CA MET A 8 -12.91 12.48 -0.94
C MET A 8 -13.25 11.18 -1.69
N VAL A 9 -13.99 11.26 -2.80
CA VAL A 9 -14.35 10.09 -3.61
C VAL A 9 -13.10 9.48 -4.26
N ILE A 10 -12.21 10.32 -4.78
CA ILE A 10 -10.93 9.89 -5.37
C ILE A 10 -10.07 9.20 -4.30
N ASN A 11 -9.90 9.81 -3.13
CA ASN A 11 -9.13 9.25 -2.03
C ASN A 11 -9.71 7.91 -1.54
N SER A 12 -11.04 7.79 -1.47
CA SER A 12 -11.70 6.52 -1.14
C SER A 12 -11.41 5.42 -2.17
N ARG A 13 -11.40 5.75 -3.47
CA ARG A 13 -11.10 4.77 -4.53
C ARG A 13 -9.64 4.36 -4.53
N ILE A 14 -8.73 5.31 -4.31
CA ILE A 14 -7.31 5.04 -4.15
C ILE A 14 -7.09 4.12 -2.96
N PHE A 15 -7.69 4.42 -1.80
CA PHE A 15 -7.60 3.58 -0.61
C PHE A 15 -8.11 2.16 -0.88
N GLN A 16 -9.28 2.00 -1.50
CA GLN A 16 -9.81 0.68 -1.86
C GLN A 16 -8.86 -0.10 -2.78
N SER A 17 -8.24 0.58 -3.75
CA SER A 17 -7.31 -0.04 -4.69
C SER A 17 -6.03 -0.50 -3.97
N LEU A 18 -5.51 0.31 -3.05
CA LEU A 18 -4.36 -0.05 -2.21
C LEU A 18 -4.68 -1.19 -1.25
N ASP A 19 -5.86 -1.20 -0.63
CA ASP A 19 -6.27 -2.24 0.31
C ASP A 19 -6.45 -3.60 -0.37
N LEU A 20 -7.01 -3.61 -1.59
CA LEU A 20 -7.09 -4.80 -2.44
C LEU A 20 -5.70 -5.32 -2.81
N LEU A 21 -4.80 -4.43 -3.25
CA LEU A 21 -3.42 -4.81 -3.58
C LEU A 21 -2.67 -5.39 -2.37
N LEU A 22 -2.87 -4.83 -1.18
CA LEU A 22 -2.31 -5.37 0.07
C LEU A 22 -2.87 -6.75 0.39
N ALA A 23 -4.17 -6.98 0.19
CA ALA A 23 -4.78 -8.30 0.38
C ALA A 23 -4.19 -9.33 -0.59
N ASP A 24 -3.96 -8.95 -1.85
CA ASP A 24 -3.30 -9.82 -2.83
C ASP A 24 -1.86 -10.16 -2.43
N ILE A 25 -1.11 -9.19 -1.87
CA ILE A 25 0.24 -9.42 -1.33
C ILE A 25 0.19 -10.39 -0.14
N GLU A 26 -0.69 -10.18 0.82
CA GLU A 26 -0.84 -11.04 2.01
C GLU A 26 -1.22 -12.48 1.63
N ASN A 27 -2.14 -12.64 0.68
CA ASN A 27 -2.54 -13.93 0.14
C ASN A 27 -1.38 -14.63 -0.57
N ALA A 28 -0.61 -13.87 -1.36
CA ALA A 28 0.56 -14.41 -2.06
C ALA A 28 1.66 -14.82 -1.08
N VAL A 29 1.94 -14.03 -0.03
CA VAL A 29 2.88 -14.39 1.05
C VAL A 29 2.42 -15.66 1.76
N SER A 30 1.15 -15.73 2.16
CA SER A 30 0.59 -16.88 2.86
C SER A 30 0.64 -18.16 2.01
N ALA A 31 0.50 -18.03 0.69
CA ALA A 31 0.60 -19.12 -0.27
C ALA A 31 2.03 -19.42 -0.73
N GLY A 32 3.04 -18.73 -0.20
CA GLY A 32 4.45 -18.90 -0.60
C GLY A 32 4.74 -18.52 -2.07
N LYS A 33 3.91 -17.65 -2.67
CA LYS A 33 4.06 -17.19 -4.05
C LYS A 33 5.04 -16.03 -4.14
N LYS A 34 5.59 -15.82 -5.34
CA LYS A 34 6.40 -14.62 -5.64
C LYS A 34 5.54 -13.37 -5.55
N ILE A 35 6.06 -12.35 -4.87
CA ILE A 35 5.37 -11.07 -4.64
C ILE A 35 6.06 -9.88 -5.31
N ASP A 36 7.16 -10.09 -6.05
CA ASP A 36 7.98 -9.02 -6.64
C ASP A 36 7.16 -8.00 -7.43
N GLN A 37 6.27 -8.49 -8.30
CA GLN A 37 5.42 -7.62 -9.13
C GLN A 37 4.37 -6.89 -8.29
N LEU A 38 3.78 -7.53 -7.27
CA LEU A 38 2.78 -6.91 -6.42
C LEU A 38 3.39 -5.78 -5.56
N ILE A 39 4.58 -6.03 -5.00
CA ILE A 39 5.35 -5.02 -4.26
C ILE A 39 5.77 -3.87 -5.18
N HIS A 40 6.22 -4.18 -6.40
CA HIS A 40 6.58 -3.17 -7.39
C HIS A 40 5.38 -2.27 -7.75
N THR A 41 4.20 -2.87 -7.96
CA THR A 41 2.96 -2.14 -8.20
C THR A 41 2.60 -1.27 -6.99
N LEU A 42 2.72 -1.79 -5.77
CA LEU A 42 2.40 -1.02 -4.55
C LEU A 42 3.30 0.21 -4.43
N LYS A 43 4.61 0.05 -4.65
CA LYS A 43 5.55 1.17 -4.71
C LYS A 43 5.13 2.20 -5.76
N GLY A 44 4.75 1.75 -6.96
CA GLY A 44 4.27 2.61 -8.04
C GLY A 44 3.01 3.40 -7.64
N CYS A 45 2.01 2.74 -7.07
CA CYS A 45 0.78 3.38 -6.60
C CYS A 45 1.09 4.44 -5.53
N LEU A 46 1.90 4.12 -4.52
CA LEU A 46 2.28 5.04 -3.45
C LEU A 46 3.08 6.25 -3.98
N GLY A 47 3.94 6.03 -4.99
CA GLY A 47 4.67 7.11 -5.66
C GLY A 47 3.77 8.06 -6.43
N GLN A 48 2.76 7.54 -7.13
CA GLN A 48 1.79 8.35 -7.87
C GLN A 48 0.95 9.26 -6.98
N ILE A 49 0.68 8.83 -5.74
CA ILE A 49 -0.09 9.62 -4.77
C ILE A 49 0.79 10.45 -3.82
N GLY A 50 2.10 10.55 -4.11
CA GLY A 50 3.04 11.41 -3.37
C GLY A 50 3.39 10.92 -1.95
N GLN A 51 3.13 9.66 -1.61
CA GLN A 51 3.39 9.12 -0.27
C GLN A 51 4.85 8.66 -0.10
N THR A 52 5.80 9.61 -0.11
CA THR A 52 7.25 9.33 -0.15
C THR A 52 7.74 8.44 1.00
N GLU A 53 7.24 8.65 2.23
CA GLU A 53 7.64 7.83 3.37
C GLU A 53 7.24 6.37 3.20
N LEU A 54 6.01 6.11 2.71
CA LEU A 54 5.55 4.76 2.42
C LEU A 54 6.31 4.15 1.25
N VAL A 55 6.66 4.94 0.23
CA VAL A 55 7.49 4.47 -0.89
C VAL A 55 8.84 3.96 -0.38
N CYS A 56 9.51 4.70 0.51
CA CYS A 56 10.77 4.26 1.11
C CYS A 56 10.61 2.95 1.88
N TYR A 57 9.54 2.80 2.65
CA TYR A 57 9.24 1.55 3.37
C TYR A 57 9.02 0.37 2.42
N VAL A 58 8.25 0.57 1.34
CA VAL A 58 8.00 -0.47 0.33
C VAL A 58 9.25 -0.79 -0.50
N ILE A 59 10.16 0.17 -0.72
CA ILE A 59 11.46 -0.09 -1.36
C ILE A 59 12.31 -1.04 -0.49
N ASP A 60 12.32 -0.88 0.82
CA ASP A 60 13.04 -1.78 1.71
C ASP A 60 12.48 -3.21 1.65
N ILE A 61 11.14 -3.35 1.69
CA ILE A 61 10.43 -4.60 1.42
C ILE A 61 10.86 -5.18 0.05
N GLU A 62 10.79 -4.41 -1.03
CA GLU A 62 11.13 -4.85 -2.38
C GLU A 62 12.56 -5.38 -2.47
N ASN A 63 13.51 -4.67 -1.85
CA ASN A 63 14.92 -5.07 -1.83
C ASN A 63 15.12 -6.39 -1.07
N ARG A 64 14.44 -6.57 0.06
CA ARG A 64 14.50 -7.81 0.85
C ARG A 64 13.91 -9.00 0.08
N VAL A 65 12.79 -8.81 -0.60
CA VAL A 65 12.19 -9.84 -1.48
C VAL A 65 13.15 -10.24 -2.59
N LYS A 66 13.78 -9.27 -3.27
CA LYS A 66 14.77 -9.54 -4.33
C LYS A 66 15.98 -10.32 -3.83
N MET A 67 16.34 -10.16 -2.56
CA MET A 67 17.40 -10.93 -1.89
C MET A 67 16.93 -12.31 -1.41
N GLY A 68 15.67 -12.69 -1.67
CA GLY A 68 15.10 -13.97 -1.24
C GLY A 68 14.70 -14.02 0.23
N LYS A 69 14.59 -12.87 0.93
CA LYS A 69 14.13 -12.83 2.32
C LYS A 69 12.62 -12.98 2.38
N ILE A 70 12.16 -13.71 3.40
CA ILE A 70 10.73 -13.86 3.71
C ILE A 70 10.25 -12.56 4.37
N ILE A 71 9.06 -12.12 3.99
CA ILE A 71 8.33 -11.02 4.64
C ILE A 71 7.32 -11.61 5.60
N ALA A 72 7.28 -11.07 6.82
CA ALA A 72 6.27 -11.46 7.80
C ALA A 72 4.92 -10.79 7.51
N LEU A 73 3.81 -11.50 7.75
CA LEU A 73 2.46 -10.93 7.63
C LEU A 73 2.25 -9.72 8.56
N GLU A 74 2.96 -9.69 9.69
CA GLU A 74 2.94 -8.57 10.63
C GLU A 74 3.45 -7.27 9.99
N GLU A 75 4.48 -7.34 9.14
CA GLU A 75 5.02 -6.18 8.42
C GLU A 75 4.03 -5.63 7.39
N LEU A 76 3.25 -6.51 6.76
CA LEU A 76 2.17 -6.13 5.84
C LEU A 76 0.97 -5.53 6.59
N THR A 77 0.68 -6.06 7.78
CA THR A 77 -0.36 -5.52 8.67
C THR A 77 -0.02 -4.11 9.13
N ASP A 78 1.23 -3.85 9.52
CA ASP A 78 1.72 -2.52 9.88
C ASP A 78 1.64 -1.54 8.69
N LEU A 79 2.03 -1.99 7.48
CA LEU A 79 1.90 -1.20 6.26
C LEU A 79 0.44 -0.81 5.96
N ARG A 80 -0.48 -1.78 6.08
CA ARG A 80 -1.92 -1.53 5.92
C ARG A 80 -2.42 -0.50 6.92
N GLN A 81 -1.97 -0.58 8.17
CA GLN A 81 -2.35 0.39 9.21
C GLN A 81 -1.85 1.80 8.90
N LYS A 82 -0.59 1.95 8.45
CA LYS A 82 -0.04 3.26 8.04
C LYS A 82 -0.84 3.87 6.88
N ILE A 83 -1.15 3.07 5.86
CA ILE A 83 -2.00 3.49 4.73
C ILE A 83 -3.38 3.93 5.25
N ARG A 84 -4.02 3.15 6.13
CA ARG A 84 -5.31 3.52 6.72
C ARG A 84 -5.28 4.87 7.43
N ILE A 85 -4.22 5.17 8.18
CA ILE A 85 -4.11 6.44 8.92
C ILE A 85 -4.06 7.62 7.95
N ILE A 86 -3.26 7.51 6.87
CA ILE A 86 -3.18 8.53 5.83
C ILE A 86 -4.55 8.79 5.23
N PHE A 87 -5.29 7.74 4.84
CA PHE A 87 -6.58 7.90 4.18
C PHE A 87 -7.74 8.27 5.13
N LYS A 88 -7.67 7.92 6.42
CA LYS A 88 -8.65 8.36 7.44
C LYS A 88 -8.58 9.86 7.71
N ASN A 89 -7.40 10.47 7.61
CA ASN A 89 -7.24 11.90 7.79
C ASN A 89 -7.98 12.72 6.72
N TYR A 90 -8.30 12.12 5.57
CA TYR A 90 -9.11 12.78 4.52
C TYR A 90 -10.63 12.65 4.73
N THR A 91 -11.08 11.92 5.75
CA THR A 91 -12.54 11.74 6.03
C THR A 91 -13.07 12.72 7.07
N ILE A 92 -12.20 13.51 7.71
CA ILE A 92 -12.56 14.49 8.74
C ILE A 92 -12.20 15.89 8.23
N THR A 93 -13.07 16.50 7.43
CA THR A 93 -13.08 17.96 7.22
C THR A 93 -14.50 18.42 6.90
#